data_AF-A0AAN6QG79-F1
#
_entry.id   AF-A0AAN6QG79-F1
#
_cell.length_a   1.000
_cell.length_b   1.000
_cell.length_c   1.000
_cell.angle_alpha   90.00
_cell.angle_beta   90.00
_cell.angle_gamma   90.00
#
_symmetry.space_group_name_H-M   'P 1'
#
loop_
_entity.id
_entity.type
_entity.pdbx_description
1 polymer ?
#
loop_
_entity_poly.entity_id
_entity_poly.type
_entity_poly.pdbx_seq_one_letter_code
_entity_poly.pdbx_strand_id
1 'polypeptide(L)'
;RRPATATAATSLPRVTLALVVYDCPLVTWTGVREVLSRNTDVLAWSNNTGVIGLKCFYGWQMTVDEHTKRVLRGDVGAARRLERKWADYMQANEELGAGGSGVRRRRRRAREAQAAHDEEEG
;
A
#
# COMPACT_ATOMS: atom_id res chain seq x y z
N ARG A 1 -30.99 32.42 2.36
CA ARG A 1 -29.73 32.94 1.76
C ARG A 1 -28.55 32.17 2.36
N ARG A 2 -27.89 31.27 1.62
CA ARG A 2 -26.62 30.64 2.01
C ARG A 2 -25.49 31.62 1.63
N PRO A 3 -24.54 31.98 2.51
CA PRO A 3 -23.42 32.81 2.09
C PRO A 3 -22.36 31.99 1.35
N ALA A 4 -21.94 32.58 0.24
CA ALA A 4 -20.66 32.51 -0.47
C ALA A 4 -19.76 31.28 -0.30
N THR A 5 -19.59 30.58 -1.42
CA THR A 5 -18.31 30.09 -1.96
C THR A 5 -17.07 30.40 -1.12
N ALA A 6 -16.68 29.46 -0.28
CA ALA A 6 -15.27 29.27 0.02
C ALA A 6 -14.68 28.52 -1.17
N THR A 7 -13.87 29.19 -1.99
CA THR A 7 -12.87 28.52 -2.82
C THR A 7 -11.88 27.87 -1.87
N ALA A 8 -12.25 26.71 -1.32
CA ALA A 8 -11.33 25.87 -0.58
C ALA A 8 -10.22 25.54 -1.58
N ALA A 9 -9.04 26.11 -1.36
CA ALA A 9 -7.86 25.71 -2.11
C ALA A 9 -7.72 24.21 -1.87
N THR A 10 -8.11 23.39 -2.86
CA THR A 10 -7.98 21.95 -2.80
C THR A 10 -6.49 21.67 -2.78
N SER A 11 -5.93 21.59 -1.57
CA SER A 11 -4.51 21.31 -1.40
C SER A 11 -4.22 20.00 -2.09
N LEU A 12 -3.21 19.97 -2.95
CA LEU A 12 -2.85 18.73 -3.63
C LEU A 12 -2.57 17.63 -2.58
N PRO A 13 -2.87 16.37 -2.90
CA PRO A 13 -2.56 15.27 -2.01
C PRO A 13 -1.06 15.23 -1.73
N ARG A 14 -0.68 14.99 -0.47
CA ARG A 14 0.72 14.92 -0.05
C ARG A 14 0.95 13.70 0.82
N VAL A 15 2.13 13.10 0.71
CA VAL A 15 2.51 12.00 1.59
C VAL A 15 2.70 12.54 3.02
N THR A 16 1.94 12.03 3.98
CA THR A 16 2.04 12.41 5.40
C THR A 16 2.62 11.29 6.27
N LEU A 17 2.53 10.06 5.81
CA LEU A 17 3.11 8.88 6.44
C LEU A 17 3.86 8.10 5.37
N ALA A 18 5.10 7.72 5.65
CA ALA A 18 5.91 6.88 4.77
C ALA A 18 6.23 5.56 5.49
N LEU A 19 5.77 4.45 4.92
CA LEU A 19 6.02 3.10 5.41
C LEU A 19 6.91 2.35 4.43
N VAL A 20 7.90 1.65 4.97
CA VAL A 20 8.81 0.82 4.20
C VAL A 20 8.77 -0.58 4.80
N VAL A 21 8.17 -1.53 4.07
CA VAL A 21 7.94 -2.88 4.60
C VAL A 21 8.50 -3.91 3.64
N TYR A 22 9.59 -4.56 4.05
CA TYR A 22 10.25 -5.65 3.33
C TYR A 22 10.17 -6.94 4.14
N ASP A 23 10.05 -8.08 3.46
CA ASP A 23 10.08 -9.43 4.03
C ASP A 23 9.06 -9.75 5.16
N CYS A 24 8.05 -8.90 5.37
CA CYS A 24 6.99 -9.13 6.35
C CYS A 24 5.95 -10.14 5.82
N PRO A 25 5.69 -11.27 6.51
CA PRO A 25 4.70 -12.26 6.08
C PRO A 25 3.25 -11.79 6.23
N LEU A 26 3.02 -10.72 7.02
CA LEU A 26 1.71 -10.13 7.23
C LEU A 26 1.36 -9.03 6.19
N VAL A 27 2.32 -8.65 5.33
CA VAL A 27 2.05 -7.78 4.18
C VAL A 27 1.62 -8.64 3.00
N THR A 28 0.30 -8.79 2.89
CA THR A 28 -0.41 -9.53 1.84
C THR A 28 -0.87 -8.60 0.72
N TRP A 29 -1.34 -9.19 -0.39
CA TRP A 29 -1.96 -8.41 -1.48
C TRP A 29 -3.15 -7.58 -0.97
N THR A 30 -3.90 -8.12 -0.01
CA THR A 30 -5.04 -7.44 0.62
C THR A 30 -4.60 -6.22 1.42
N GLY A 31 -3.51 -6.31 2.19
CA GLY A 31 -2.97 -5.19 2.95
C GLY A 31 -2.49 -4.06 2.04
N VAL A 32 -1.78 -4.40 0.96
CA VAL A 32 -1.36 -3.39 -0.04
C VAL A 32 -2.57 -2.75 -0.71
N ARG A 33 -3.56 -3.54 -1.16
CA ARG A 33 -4.77 -3.00 -1.79
C ARG A 33 -5.53 -2.05 -0.87
N GLU A 34 -5.65 -2.37 0.42
CA GLU A 34 -6.33 -1.51 1.39
C GLU A 34 -5.64 -0.13 1.49
N VAL A 35 -4.31 -0.09 1.54
CA VAL A 35 -3.56 1.19 1.53
C VAL A 35 -3.85 1.99 0.27
N LEU A 36 -3.86 1.35 -0.90
CA LEU A 36 -4.18 2.02 -2.17
C LEU A 36 -5.62 2.56 -2.18
N SER A 37 -6.59 1.74 -1.72
CA SER A 37 -7.99 2.14 -1.65
C SER A 37 -8.18 3.36 -0.74
N ARG A 38 -7.59 3.33 0.47
CA ARG A 38 -7.62 4.45 1.42
C ARG A 38 -7.00 5.72 0.87
N ASN A 39 -5.90 5.62 0.13
CA ASN A 39 -5.28 6.78 -0.52
C ASN A 39 -6.22 7.46 -1.53
N THR A 40 -7.18 6.74 -2.10
CA THR A 40 -8.21 7.31 -2.98
C THR A 40 -9.42 7.86 -2.23
N ASP A 41 -9.76 7.28 -1.07
CA ASP A 41 -10.93 7.65 -0.28
C ASP A 41 -10.70 8.84 0.64
N VAL A 42 -9.47 9.06 1.12
CA VAL A 42 -9.13 10.20 1.99
C VAL A 42 -9.47 11.54 1.33
N LEU A 43 -9.40 11.60 -0.01
CA LEU A 43 -9.77 12.77 -0.82
C LEU A 43 -11.28 12.96 -0.98
N ALA A 44 -12.08 11.93 -0.69
CA ALA A 44 -13.53 11.95 -0.88
C ALA A 44 -14.31 12.36 0.38
N TRP A 45 -13.76 12.13 1.58
CA TRP A 45 -14.49 12.30 2.84
C TRP A 45 -13.89 13.32 3.81
N SER A 46 -12.65 13.78 3.58
CA SER A 46 -11.98 14.68 4.53
C SER A 46 -11.36 15.89 3.86
N ASN A 47 -11.30 17.00 4.60
CA ASN A 47 -10.44 18.16 4.35
C ASN A 47 -8.95 17.83 4.56
N ASN A 48 -8.60 16.56 4.79
CA ASN A 48 -7.25 16.08 4.91
C ASN A 48 -6.81 15.45 3.58
N THR A 49 -5.68 15.90 3.04
CA THR A 49 -5.12 15.40 1.77
C THR A 49 -3.89 14.52 2.00
N GLY A 50 -3.74 14.00 3.22
CA GLY A 50 -2.66 13.13 3.62
C GLY A 50 -2.80 11.71 3.07
N VAL A 51 -1.81 11.28 2.30
CA VAL A 51 -1.74 9.92 1.75
C VAL A 51 -0.59 9.15 2.39
N ILE A 52 -0.72 7.83 2.40
CA ILE A 52 0.32 6.91 2.88
C ILE A 52 1.22 6.56 1.70
N GLY A 53 2.50 6.94 1.78
CA GLY A 53 3.54 6.45 0.89
C GLY A 53 3.98 5.07 1.34
N LEU A 54 3.93 4.09 0.44
CA LEU A 54 4.27 2.71 0.73
C LEU A 54 5.45 2.26 -0.14
N LYS A 55 6.47 1.68 0.49
CA LYS A 55 7.46 0.84 -0.18
C LYS A 55 7.27 -0.59 0.28
N CYS A 56 7.13 -1.52 -0.65
CA CYS A 56 6.87 -2.93 -0.36
C CYS A 56 7.64 -3.88 -1.29
N PHE A 57 7.40 -5.18 -1.14
CA PHE A 57 8.04 -6.24 -1.93
C PHE A 57 8.07 -5.92 -3.44
N TYR A 58 9.20 -6.26 -4.08
CA TYR A 58 9.54 -5.85 -5.46
C TYR A 58 8.48 -6.17 -6.50
N GLY A 59 7.68 -7.23 -6.30
CA GLY A 59 6.61 -7.62 -7.22
C GLY A 59 5.45 -6.62 -7.32
N TRP A 60 5.27 -5.76 -6.32
CA TRP A 60 4.14 -4.81 -6.24
C TRP A 60 4.57 -3.35 -6.22
N GLN A 61 5.87 -3.06 -6.06
CA GLN A 61 6.39 -1.69 -5.94
C GLN A 61 5.98 -0.82 -7.13
N MET A 62 6.05 -1.36 -8.35
CA MET A 62 5.66 -0.63 -9.57
C MET A 62 4.19 -0.18 -9.52
N THR A 63 3.31 -1.02 -8.99
CA THR A 63 1.87 -0.71 -8.82
C THR A 63 1.66 0.40 -7.80
N VAL A 64 2.37 0.31 -6.68
CA VAL A 64 2.28 1.28 -5.58
C VAL A 64 2.81 2.64 -6.03
N ASP A 65 3.93 2.68 -6.76
CA ASP A 65 4.51 3.90 -7.29
C ASP A 65 3.58 4.57 -8.30
N GLU A 66 3.06 3.81 -9.26
CA GLU A 66 2.16 4.31 -10.29
C GLU A 66 0.80 4.75 -9.70
N HIS A 67 0.30 4.06 -8.69
CA HIS A 67 -0.90 4.48 -7.96
C HIS A 67 -0.65 5.80 -7.22
N THR A 68 0.41 5.87 -6.41
CA THR A 68 0.76 7.05 -5.61
C THR A 68 0.96 8.27 -6.50
N LYS A 69 1.63 8.11 -7.64
CA LYS A 69 1.82 9.16 -8.65
C LYS A 69 0.49 9.72 -9.19
N ARG A 70 -0.52 8.86 -9.42
CA ARG A 70 -1.86 9.30 -9.86
C ARG A 70 -2.61 10.03 -8.76
N VAL A 71 -2.53 9.52 -7.53
CA VAL A 71 -3.16 10.15 -6.37
C VAL A 71 -2.57 11.54 -6.11
N LEU A 72 -1.24 11.68 -6.09
CA LEU A 72 -0.57 12.98 -5.89
C LEU A 72 -0.87 14.01 -6.99
N ARG A 73 -1.24 13.55 -8.19
CA ARG A 73 -1.71 14.42 -9.30
C ARG A 73 -3.19 14.80 -9.20
N GLY A 74 -3.93 14.21 -8.25
CA GLY A 74 -5.39 14.38 -8.14
C GLY A 74 -6.21 13.50 -9.09
N ASP A 75 -5.59 12.60 -9.86
CA ASP A 75 -6.30 11.67 -10.76
C ASP A 75 -6.73 10.40 -10.00
N VAL A 76 -7.69 10.58 -9.10
CA VAL A 76 -8.25 9.52 -8.25
C VAL A 76 -8.97 8.45 -9.09
N GLY A 77 -9.57 8.86 -10.21
CA GLY A 77 -10.24 7.94 -11.13
C GLY A 77 -9.29 6.94 -11.77
N ALA A 78 -8.14 7.40 -12.28
CA ALA A 78 -7.13 6.51 -12.82
C ALA A 78 -6.46 5.65 -11.74
N ALA A 79 -6.25 6.19 -10.54
CA ALA A 79 -5.70 5.44 -9.41
C ALA A 79 -6.59 4.24 -9.03
N ARG A 80 -7.91 4.45 -8.93
CA ARG A 80 -8.90 3.40 -8.64
C ARG A 80 -9.00 2.34 -9.74
N ARG A 81 -8.87 2.73 -11.03
CA ARG A 81 -8.84 1.77 -12.15
C ARG A 81 -7.59 0.90 -12.10
N LEU A 82 -6.43 1.49 -11.80
CA LEU A 82 -5.17 0.77 -11.66
C LEU A 82 -5.26 -0.24 -10.50
N GLU A 83 -5.74 0.21 -9.34
CA GLU A 83 -5.95 -0.63 -8.16
C GLU A 83 -6.80 -1.86 -8.47
N ARG A 84 -7.99 -1.68 -9.07
CA ARG A 84 -8.88 -2.81 -9.42
C ARG A 84 -8.21 -3.81 -10.36
N LYS A 85 -7.57 -3.33 -11.43
CA LYS A 85 -6.89 -4.19 -12.40
C LYS A 85 -5.74 -4.98 -11.76
N TRP A 86 -5.02 -4.35 -10.85
CA TRP A 86 -3.89 -4.98 -10.18
C TRP A 86 -4.30 -5.85 -9.00
N ALA A 87 -5.48 -5.65 -8.40
CA ALA A 87 -5.98 -6.52 -7.34
C ALA A 87 -6.01 -7.99 -7.80
N ASP A 88 -6.57 -8.25 -8.99
CA ASP A 88 -6.65 -9.60 -9.56
C ASP A 88 -5.25 -10.20 -9.81
N TYR A 89 -4.32 -9.39 -10.32
CA TYR A 89 -2.93 -9.81 -10.53
C TYR A 89 -2.19 -10.08 -9.22
N MET A 90 -2.32 -9.19 -8.23
CA MET A 90 -1.65 -9.32 -6.93
C MET A 90 -2.18 -10.54 -6.17
N GLN A 91 -3.49 -10.79 -6.24
CA GLN A 91 -4.12 -12.01 -5.70
C GLN A 91 -3.56 -13.27 -6.38
N ALA A 92 -3.61 -13.33 -7.71
CA ALA A 92 -3.12 -14.50 -8.45
C ALA A 92 -1.61 -14.74 -8.21
N ASN A 93 -0.80 -13.69 -8.15
CA ASN A 93 0.64 -13.81 -7.90
C ASN A 93 0.96 -14.26 -6.47
N GLU A 94 0.16 -13.85 -5.47
CA GLU A 94 0.29 -14.37 -4.09
C GLU A 94 -0.19 -15.83 -4.00
N GLU A 95 -1.27 -16.22 -4.67
CA GLU A 95 -1.76 -17.60 -4.74
C GLU A 95 -0.75 -18.54 -5.44
N LEU A 96 -0.14 -18.10 -6.54
CA LEU A 96 0.94 -18.82 -7.23
C LEU A 96 2.24 -18.84 -6.41
N GLY A 97 2.52 -17.77 -5.65
CA GLY A 97 3.67 -17.64 -4.77
C GLY A 97 3.55 -18.44 -3.46
N ALA A 98 2.33 -18.70 -2.99
CA ALA A 98 2.02 -19.44 -1.76
C ALA A 98 2.60 -20.87 -1.75
N GLY A 99 2.79 -21.48 -2.93
CA GLY A 99 3.44 -22.79 -3.10
C GLY A 99 4.92 -22.76 -3.48
N GLY A 100 5.49 -21.57 -3.75
CA GLY A 100 6.80 -21.42 -4.40
C GLY A 100 8.03 -21.32 -3.48
N SER A 101 9.21 -21.30 -4.10
CA SER A 101 10.54 -21.13 -3.45
C SER A 101 10.62 -19.91 -2.52
N GLY A 102 9.94 -18.81 -2.87
CA GLY A 102 9.94 -17.56 -2.09
C GLY A 102 9.31 -17.70 -0.70
N VAL A 103 8.18 -18.42 -0.57
CA VAL A 103 7.53 -18.66 0.73
C VAL A 103 8.33 -19.61 1.60
N ARG A 104 8.99 -20.62 1.01
CA ARG A 104 9.90 -21.51 1.75
C ARG A 104 11.11 -20.75 2.31
N ARG A 105 11.76 -19.93 1.48
CA ARG A 105 12.89 -19.08 1.90
C ARG A 105 12.48 -18.07 2.97
N ARG A 106 11.28 -17.49 2.85
CA ARG A 106 10.71 -16.54 3.83
C ARG A 106 10.40 -17.21 5.17
N ARG A 107 9.73 -18.36 5.18
CA ARG A 107 9.47 -19.14 6.42
C ARG A 107 10.76 -19.53 7.13
N ARG A 108 11.81 -19.87 6.37
CA ARG A 108 13.12 -20.18 6.95
C ARG A 108 13.70 -18.98 7.70
N ARG A 109 13.76 -17.81 7.06
CA ARG A 109 14.24 -16.56 7.70
C ARG A 109 13.42 -16.17 8.93
N ALA A 110 12.10 -16.35 8.89
CA ALA A 110 11.24 -16.04 10.03
C ALA A 110 11.54 -16.94 11.24
N ARG A 111 11.83 -18.24 11.02
CA ARG A 111 12.26 -19.14 12.10
C ARG A 111 13.66 -18.81 12.60
N GLU A 112 14.59 -18.50 11.70
CA GLU A 112 15.96 -18.08 12.06
C GLU A 112 15.92 -16.81 12.92
N ALA A 113 15.09 -15.83 12.57
CA ALA A 113 14.91 -14.61 13.36
C ALA A 113 14.25 -14.87 14.72
N GLN A 114 13.24 -15.74 14.79
CA GLN A 114 12.60 -16.11 16.06
C GLN A 114 13.58 -16.85 16.98
N ALA A 115 14.34 -17.80 16.44
CA ALA A 115 15.35 -18.54 17.20
C ALA A 115 16.46 -17.63 17.74
N ALA A 116 16.91 -16.65 16.96
CA ALA A 116 17.90 -15.67 17.41
C ALA A 116 17.37 -14.77 18.54
N HIS A 117 16.09 -14.41 18.53
CA HIS A 117 15.46 -13.65 19.61
C HIS A 117 15.31 -14.48 20.88
N ASP A 118 14.88 -15.75 20.75
CA ASP A 118 14.70 -16.66 21.87
C ASP A 118 16.05 -17.01 22.55
N GLU A 119 17.18 -17.00 21.81
CA GLU A 119 18.54 -17.15 22.35
C GLU A 119 19.06 -15.89 23.07
N GLU A 120 18.58 -14.68 22.73
CA GLU A 120 19.00 -13.43 23.39
C GLU A 120 18.24 -13.15 24.70
N GLU A 121 17.02 -13.69 24.87
CA GLU A 121 16.18 -13.48 26.07
C GLU A 121 16.31 -14.58 27.16
N GLY A 122 17.10 -15.63 26.92
CA GLY A 122 17.33 -16.76 27.84
C GLY A 122 18.68 -16.71 28.55
#